data_AF-A0A183P7H8-F1
#
_entry.id   AF-A0A183P7H8-F1
#
_cell.length_a   1.000
_cell.length_b   1.000
_cell.length_c   1.000
_cell.angle_alpha   90.00
_cell.angle_beta   90.00
_cell.angle_gamma   90.00
#
_symmetry.space_group_name_H-M   'P 1'
#
loop_
_entity.id
_entity.type
_entity.pdbx_description
1 polymer ?
#
loop_
_entity_poly.entity_id
_entity_poly.type
_entity_poly.pdbx_seq_one_letter_code
_entity_poly.pdbx_strand_id
1 'polypeptide(L)'
;MQEVSRKCPMITTLYTIGKSVAGRELWVLSFGKVPNYHVPGVPEVKIVGNMHGNEAIGRELILRLAYLLCMNYGSDEFITLLVNYTQIHLMPSANPDGFEISNEGDTSGLIGRNNLHNVDLNRNFPDQFGKTDENLVQEPETKLIMQWSQEHSFVLSGNLHAGSLVASYPFDGSANMTAYYSASPDDATFKHLASVYSRVSCDFLLI
;
A
#
# COMPACT_ATOMS: atom_id res chain seq x y z
N MET A 1 4.61 0.69 14.60
CA MET A 1 3.78 -0.54 14.49
C MET A 1 3.76 -1.38 15.77
N GLN A 2 4.90 -1.85 16.30
CA GLN A 2 4.94 -2.66 17.52
C GLN A 2 4.25 -2.00 18.73
N GLU A 3 4.45 -0.70 18.93
CA GLU A 3 3.77 0.03 20.00
C GLU A 3 2.24 0.01 19.86
N VAL A 4 1.73 0.25 18.65
CA VAL A 4 0.29 0.22 18.36
C VAL A 4 -0.27 -1.17 18.63
N SER A 5 0.42 -2.22 18.16
CA SER A 5 0.01 -3.60 18.40
C SER A 5 -0.06 -3.96 19.88
N ARG A 6 0.91 -3.50 20.68
CA ARG A 6 0.92 -3.69 22.14
C ARG A 6 -0.20 -2.92 22.85
N LYS A 7 -0.56 -1.74 22.36
CA LYS A 7 -1.64 -0.91 22.95
C LYS A 7 -3.03 -1.45 22.61
N CYS A 8 -3.22 -1.97 21.40
CA CYS A 8 -4.50 -2.45 20.90
C CYS A 8 -4.47 -3.94 20.50
N PRO A 9 -4.06 -4.87 21.39
CA PRO A 9 -3.83 -6.27 21.02
C PRO A 9 -5.13 -7.01 20.66
N MET A 10 -6.28 -6.55 21.14
CA MET A 10 -7.58 -7.19 20.87
C MET A 10 -8.09 -6.98 19.45
N ILE A 11 -7.61 -5.94 18.76
CA ILE A 11 -8.06 -5.54 17.43
C ILE A 11 -6.93 -5.49 16.41
N THR A 12 -5.70 -5.86 16.80
CA THR A 12 -4.55 -5.78 15.90
C THR A 12 -3.73 -7.05 15.87
N THR A 13 -3.16 -7.34 14.71
CA THR A 13 -2.13 -8.37 14.53
C THR A 13 -0.99 -7.81 13.70
N LEU A 14 0.20 -7.76 14.29
CA LEU A 14 1.44 -7.39 13.62
C LEU A 14 2.13 -8.63 13.08
N TYR A 15 2.43 -8.64 11.80
CA TYR A 15 3.15 -9.72 11.14
C TYR A 15 4.07 -9.17 10.06
N THR A 16 4.93 -10.04 9.53
CA THR A 16 5.82 -9.74 8.40
C THR A 16 5.39 -10.60 7.23
N ILE A 17 5.43 -10.06 6.01
CA ILE A 17 5.25 -10.86 4.80
C ILE A 17 6.58 -11.41 4.28
N GLY A 18 7.72 -11.05 4.89
CA GLY A 18 9.06 -11.47 4.51
C GLY A 18 10.06 -10.33 4.64
N LYS A 19 11.20 -10.45 3.95
CA LYS A 19 12.32 -9.52 4.07
C LYS A 19 12.70 -8.90 2.73
N SER A 20 13.15 -7.64 2.79
CA SER A 20 13.79 -6.93 1.68
C SER A 20 15.14 -7.55 1.32
N VAL A 21 15.78 -7.05 0.26
CA VAL A 21 17.14 -7.46 -0.14
C VAL A 21 18.16 -7.28 1.00
N ALA A 22 18.10 -6.20 1.77
CA ALA A 22 18.98 -5.95 2.92
C ALA A 22 18.57 -6.74 4.18
N GLY A 23 17.54 -7.58 4.11
CA GLY A 23 17.06 -8.38 5.23
C GLY A 23 16.12 -7.63 6.20
N ARG A 24 15.53 -6.50 5.78
CA ARG A 24 14.59 -5.72 6.61
C ARG A 24 13.19 -6.29 6.48
N GLU A 25 12.47 -6.38 7.59
CA GLU A 25 11.11 -6.92 7.62
C GLU A 25 10.11 -6.01 6.87
N LEU A 26 9.29 -6.62 6.00
CA LEU A 26 8.14 -5.96 5.39
C LEU A 26 6.93 -6.13 6.32
N TRP A 27 6.85 -5.20 7.28
CA TRP A 27 5.83 -5.20 8.32
C TRP A 27 4.43 -4.87 7.78
N VAL A 28 3.45 -5.63 8.25
CA VAL A 28 2.02 -5.36 8.09
C VAL A 28 1.34 -5.37 9.46
N LEU A 29 0.58 -4.31 9.74
CA LEU A 29 -0.31 -4.26 10.90
C LEU A 29 -1.75 -4.40 10.40
N SER A 30 -2.40 -5.50 10.74
CA SER A 30 -3.82 -5.68 10.47
C SER A 30 -4.68 -5.16 11.61
N PHE A 31 -5.87 -4.65 11.28
CA PHE A 31 -6.93 -4.25 12.19
C PHE A 31 -8.20 -5.01 11.85
N GLY A 32 -8.89 -5.49 12.87
CA GLY A 32 -10.22 -6.08 12.71
C GLY A 32 -10.75 -6.67 14.02
N LYS A 33 -12.04 -7.02 14.03
CA LYS A 33 -12.67 -7.65 15.21
C LYS A 33 -12.06 -9.01 15.57
N VAL A 34 -11.60 -9.75 14.56
CA VAL A 34 -10.91 -11.04 14.71
C VAL A 34 -9.62 -10.97 13.89
N PRO A 35 -8.57 -10.31 14.41
CA PRO A 35 -7.47 -9.81 13.58
C PRO A 35 -6.56 -10.91 13.01
N ASN A 36 -6.66 -12.15 13.50
CA ASN A 36 -5.78 -13.27 13.11
C ASN A 36 -6.31 -14.14 11.97
N TYR A 37 -7.56 -13.98 11.53
CA TYR A 37 -8.17 -14.91 10.57
C TYR A 37 -9.09 -14.19 9.60
N HIS A 38 -9.12 -14.67 8.36
CA HIS A 38 -10.18 -14.34 7.43
C HIS A 38 -11.54 -14.79 7.99
N VAL A 39 -12.52 -13.91 7.97
CA VAL A 39 -13.91 -14.21 8.34
C VAL A 39 -14.78 -14.05 7.10
N PRO A 40 -15.44 -15.12 6.61
CA PRO A 40 -16.33 -15.03 5.45
C PRO A 40 -17.36 -13.91 5.60
N GLY A 41 -17.48 -13.06 4.58
CA GLY A 41 -18.37 -11.90 4.57
C GLY A 41 -17.78 -10.62 5.18
N VAL A 42 -16.60 -10.68 5.82
CA VAL A 42 -15.85 -9.49 6.23
C VAL A 42 -14.89 -9.10 5.09
N PRO A 43 -15.04 -7.92 4.47
CA PRO A 43 -14.15 -7.47 3.41
C PRO A 43 -12.74 -7.19 3.95
N GLU A 44 -11.72 -7.64 3.19
CA GLU A 44 -10.32 -7.31 3.47
C GLU A 44 -9.86 -6.16 2.58
N VAL A 45 -9.25 -5.14 3.20
CA VAL A 45 -8.72 -3.95 2.53
C VAL A 45 -7.25 -3.83 2.86
N LYS A 46 -6.41 -3.44 1.89
CA LYS A 46 -5.01 -3.13 2.15
C LYS A 46 -4.64 -1.71 1.73
N ILE A 47 -3.75 -1.10 2.52
CA ILE A 47 -3.07 0.13 2.17
C ILE A 47 -1.58 -0.12 2.27
N VAL A 48 -0.90 0.08 1.14
CA VAL A 48 0.56 -0.03 1.01
C VAL A 48 1.12 1.37 0.84
N GLY A 49 2.31 1.63 1.33
CA GLY A 49 3.00 2.89 1.10
C GLY A 49 4.48 2.68 0.88
N ASN A 50 5.14 3.72 0.37
CA ASN A 50 6.60 3.78 0.29
C ASN A 50 7.19 2.57 -0.45
N MET A 51 6.54 2.23 -1.57
CA MET A 51 7.05 1.36 -2.63
C MET A 51 8.26 2.00 -3.31
N HIS A 52 8.20 3.31 -3.54
CA HIS A 52 9.41 4.09 -3.78
C HIS A 52 9.93 4.60 -2.44
N GLY A 53 11.18 4.27 -2.13
CA GLY A 53 11.73 4.52 -0.80
C GLY A 53 11.84 6.00 -0.44
N ASN A 54 12.09 6.88 -1.41
CA ASN A 54 12.16 8.33 -1.23
C ASN A 54 10.79 9.01 -1.10
N GLU A 55 9.69 8.31 -1.40
CA GLU A 55 8.32 8.82 -1.27
C GLU A 55 7.78 8.57 0.15
N ALA A 56 8.37 9.28 1.12
CA ALA A 56 8.20 9.01 2.55
C ALA A 56 6.79 9.31 3.12
N ILE A 57 6.01 10.17 2.47
CA ILE A 57 4.78 10.68 3.11
C ILE A 57 3.73 9.58 3.32
N GLY A 58 3.56 8.68 2.34
CA GLY A 58 2.64 7.55 2.46
C GLY A 58 2.94 6.65 3.65
N ARG A 59 4.24 6.43 3.95
CA ARG A 59 4.70 5.67 5.12
C ARG A 59 4.21 6.29 6.43
N GLU A 60 4.44 7.60 6.59
CA GLU A 60 4.06 8.32 7.81
C GLU A 60 2.55 8.43 7.98
N LEU A 61 1.79 8.60 6.89
CA LEU A 61 0.33 8.58 6.93
C LEU A 61 -0.21 7.25 7.40
N ILE A 62 0.32 6.13 6.90
CA ILE A 62 -0.12 4.79 7.30
C ILE A 62 0.18 4.55 8.79
N LEU A 63 1.34 5.00 9.28
CA LEU A 63 1.68 4.93 10.70
C LEU A 63 0.73 5.77 11.57
N ARG A 64 0.38 6.98 11.12
CA ARG A 64 -0.59 7.85 11.80
C ARG A 64 -2.01 7.27 11.76
N LEU A 65 -2.43 6.70 10.64
CA LEU A 65 -3.71 6.01 10.50
C LEU A 65 -3.81 4.83 11.47
N ALA A 66 -2.77 4.01 11.57
CA ALA A 66 -2.73 2.91 12.53
C ALA A 66 -2.90 3.41 13.98
N TYR A 67 -2.21 4.50 14.35
CA TYR A 67 -2.38 5.10 15.66
C TYR A 67 -3.80 5.63 15.87
N LEU A 68 -4.36 6.33 14.89
CA LEU A 68 -5.72 6.89 14.93
C LEU A 68 -6.78 5.80 15.11
N LEU A 69 -6.70 4.70 14.35
CA LEU A 69 -7.62 3.57 14.48
C LEU A 69 -7.55 2.95 15.88
N CYS A 70 -6.34 2.70 16.38
CA CYS A 70 -6.14 2.13 17.72
C CYS A 70 -6.67 3.03 18.84
N MET A 71 -6.33 4.33 18.81
CA MET A 71 -6.67 5.24 19.91
C MET A 71 -8.15 5.62 19.98
N ASN A 72 -8.86 5.54 18.85
CA ASN A 72 -10.27 5.95 18.79
C ASN A 72 -11.25 4.77 18.75
N TYR A 73 -10.76 3.54 18.62
CA TYR A 73 -11.64 2.36 18.69
C TYR A 73 -12.33 2.26 20.05
N GLY A 74 -13.66 2.10 20.02
CA GLY A 74 -14.54 2.09 21.20
C GLY A 74 -15.00 3.48 21.67
N SER A 75 -14.35 4.55 21.22
CA SER A 75 -14.74 5.94 21.55
C SER A 75 -15.44 6.64 20.39
N ASP A 76 -14.93 6.45 19.17
CA ASP A 76 -15.51 7.00 17.95
C ASP A 76 -16.36 5.92 17.26
N GLU A 77 -17.64 6.23 17.02
CA GLU A 77 -18.61 5.29 16.46
C GLU A 77 -18.22 4.83 15.05
N PHE A 78 -17.74 5.75 14.21
CA PHE A 78 -17.37 5.44 12.83
C PHE A 78 -16.15 4.51 12.77
N ILE A 79 -15.08 4.83 13.51
CA ILE A 79 -13.88 4.01 13.58
C ILE A 79 -14.20 2.64 14.18
N THR A 80 -15.07 2.60 15.19
CA THR A 80 -15.50 1.35 15.81
C THR A 80 -16.28 0.48 14.83
N LEU A 81 -17.20 1.06 14.04
CA LEU A 81 -17.91 0.34 12.98
C LEU A 81 -16.94 -0.13 11.90
N LEU A 82 -16.03 0.74 11.47
CA LEU A 82 -15.04 0.43 10.44
C LEU A 82 -14.20 -0.80 10.83
N VAL A 83 -13.58 -0.80 12.00
CA VAL A 83 -12.76 -1.93 12.48
C VAL A 83 -13.60 -3.18 12.79
N ASN A 84 -14.86 -3.04 13.18
CA ASN A 84 -15.72 -4.20 13.45
C ASN A 84 -16.16 -4.95 12.20
N TYR A 85 -16.33 -4.24 11.07
CA TYR A 85 -16.91 -4.77 9.84
C TYR A 85 -15.94 -4.84 8.67
N THR A 86 -14.67 -4.48 8.86
CA THR A 86 -13.64 -4.59 7.84
C THR A 86 -12.35 -5.12 8.46
N GLN A 87 -11.60 -5.88 7.68
CA GLN A 87 -10.24 -6.29 8.03
C GLN A 87 -9.27 -5.40 7.24
N ILE A 88 -8.57 -4.50 7.93
CA ILE A 88 -7.72 -3.48 7.30
C ILE A 88 -6.26 -3.86 7.50
N HIS A 89 -5.51 -4.01 6.41
CA HIS A 89 -4.09 -4.33 6.44
C HIS A 89 -3.25 -3.12 6.05
N LEU A 90 -2.37 -2.68 6.95
CA LEU A 90 -1.54 -1.49 6.78
C LEU A 90 -0.06 -1.86 6.65
N MET A 91 0.50 -1.64 5.46
CA MET A 91 1.93 -1.79 5.18
C MET A 91 2.58 -0.41 4.99
N PRO A 92 3.33 0.10 5.98
CA PRO A 92 3.93 1.43 5.87
C PRO A 92 5.00 1.55 4.80
N SER A 93 5.74 0.46 4.54
CA SER A 93 6.90 0.50 3.64
C SER A 93 7.06 -0.83 2.94
N ALA A 94 6.83 -0.81 1.63
CA ALA A 94 7.13 -1.91 0.73
C ALA A 94 8.61 -1.93 0.31
N ASN A 95 9.30 -0.78 0.36
CA ASN A 95 10.72 -0.65 0.05
C ASN A 95 11.50 0.00 1.21
N PRO A 96 11.69 -0.73 2.32
CA PRO A 96 12.43 -0.21 3.47
C PRO A 96 13.91 0.05 3.14
N ASP A 97 14.49 -0.65 2.17
CA ASP A 97 15.90 -0.47 1.79
C ASP A 97 16.11 0.86 1.07
N GLY A 98 15.26 1.17 0.09
CA GLY A 98 15.27 2.45 -0.61
C GLY A 98 15.04 3.63 0.34
N PHE A 99 14.12 3.48 1.31
CA PHE A 99 13.84 4.53 2.29
C PHE A 99 15.08 4.90 3.11
N GLU A 100 15.87 3.91 3.52
CA GLU A 100 17.03 4.11 4.41
C GLU A 100 18.21 4.81 3.71
N ILE A 101 18.27 4.74 2.38
CA ILE A 101 19.28 5.45 1.58
C ILE A 101 18.74 6.77 1.00
N SER A 102 17.47 7.08 1.23
CA SER A 102 16.85 8.34 0.79
C SER A 102 17.29 9.51 1.67
N ASN A 103 17.26 10.72 1.11
CA ASN A 103 17.62 11.93 1.85
C ASN A 103 16.37 12.72 2.29
N GLU A 104 16.30 13.06 3.56
CA GLU A 104 15.25 13.97 4.05
C GLU A 104 15.37 15.34 3.38
N GLY A 105 14.23 15.92 3.02
CA GLY A 105 14.16 17.20 2.30
C GLY A 105 14.33 17.09 0.78
N ASP A 106 14.62 15.89 0.26
CA ASP A 106 14.56 15.66 -1.18
C ASP A 106 13.10 15.72 -1.67
N THR A 107 12.87 16.49 -2.73
CA THR A 107 11.55 16.73 -3.33
C THR A 107 11.43 16.21 -4.75
N SER A 108 12.54 15.83 -5.40
CA SER A 108 12.54 15.45 -6.83
C SER A 108 13.66 14.50 -7.24
N GLY A 109 14.60 14.18 -6.36
CA GLY A 109 15.66 13.23 -6.62
C GLY A 109 15.18 11.79 -6.72
N LEU A 110 16.06 10.92 -7.20
CA LEU A 110 15.80 9.49 -7.42
C LEU A 110 16.55 8.60 -6.43
N ILE A 111 17.36 9.19 -5.54
CA ILE A 111 18.15 8.44 -4.56
C ILE A 111 17.18 7.76 -3.59
N GLY A 112 17.23 6.43 -3.53
CA GLY A 112 16.34 5.63 -2.69
C GLY A 112 14.95 5.39 -3.26
N ARG A 113 14.67 5.80 -4.50
CA ARG A 113 13.43 5.42 -5.20
C ARG A 113 13.34 3.91 -5.41
N ASN A 114 14.34 3.34 -6.06
CA ASN A 114 14.40 1.93 -6.41
C ASN A 114 14.72 1.05 -5.18
N ASN A 115 14.58 -0.27 -5.30
CA ASN A 115 15.02 -1.20 -4.26
C ASN A 115 16.57 -1.30 -4.24
N LEU A 116 17.13 -2.16 -3.37
CA LEU A 116 18.59 -2.26 -3.22
C LEU A 116 19.32 -2.78 -4.48
N HIS A 117 18.65 -3.56 -5.33
CA HIS A 117 19.18 -3.97 -6.64
C HIS A 117 19.00 -2.90 -7.72
N ASN A 118 18.56 -1.70 -7.35
CA ASN A 118 18.30 -0.58 -8.24
C ASN A 118 17.19 -0.85 -9.27
N VAL A 119 16.18 -1.66 -8.92
CA VAL A 119 14.98 -1.94 -9.72
C VAL A 119 13.79 -1.12 -9.20
N ASP A 120 13.02 -0.51 -10.10
CA ASP A 120 11.76 0.16 -9.76
C ASP A 120 10.67 -0.89 -9.46
N LEU A 121 10.27 -0.99 -8.18
CA LEU A 121 9.28 -1.99 -7.75
C LEU A 121 7.90 -1.77 -8.41
N ASN A 122 7.55 -0.54 -8.82
CA ASN A 122 6.30 -0.25 -9.54
C ASN A 122 6.39 -0.55 -11.05
N ARG A 123 7.52 -1.10 -11.51
CA ARG A 123 7.72 -1.62 -12.87
C ARG A 123 8.04 -3.10 -12.91
N ASN A 124 8.15 -3.73 -11.74
CA ASN A 124 8.62 -5.10 -11.58
C ASN A 124 7.50 -6.15 -11.49
N PHE A 125 6.24 -5.72 -11.36
CA PHE A 125 5.07 -6.61 -11.41
C PHE A 125 4.82 -7.13 -12.84
N PRO A 126 4.26 -8.35 -12.99
CA PRO A 126 3.81 -8.84 -14.29
C PRO A 126 2.78 -7.90 -14.91
N ASP A 127 3.02 -7.49 -16.15
CA ASP A 127 2.16 -6.57 -16.88
C ASP A 127 1.32 -7.29 -17.96
N GLN A 128 0.09 -6.83 -18.16
CA GLN A 128 -0.85 -7.44 -19.10
C GLN A 128 -0.54 -7.10 -20.58
N PHE A 129 0.23 -6.04 -20.83
CA PHE A 129 0.57 -5.55 -22.17
C PHE A 129 1.95 -6.05 -22.64
N GLY A 130 2.78 -6.59 -21.75
CA GLY A 130 4.01 -7.27 -22.15
C GLY A 130 5.03 -7.43 -21.03
N LYS A 131 6.17 -8.02 -21.39
CA LYS A 131 7.32 -8.10 -20.50
C LYS A 131 8.30 -6.98 -20.82
N THR A 132 8.88 -6.39 -19.78
CA THR A 132 9.97 -5.41 -19.81
C THR A 132 11.17 -5.98 -19.08
N ASP A 133 12.36 -5.42 -19.29
CA ASP A 133 13.56 -5.84 -18.55
C ASP A 133 13.35 -5.77 -17.04
N GLU A 134 12.57 -4.78 -16.58
CA GLU A 134 12.25 -4.59 -15.17
C GLU A 134 11.28 -5.65 -14.62
N ASN A 135 10.41 -6.29 -15.41
CA ASN A 135 9.48 -7.33 -14.91
C ASN A 135 9.81 -8.75 -15.38
N LEU A 136 10.96 -8.95 -16.04
CA LEU A 136 11.42 -10.30 -16.42
C LEU A 136 11.70 -11.18 -15.19
N VAL A 137 12.25 -10.58 -14.13
CA VAL A 137 12.58 -11.25 -12.87
C VAL A 137 12.06 -10.42 -11.71
N GLN A 138 11.13 -10.98 -10.94
CA GLN A 138 10.57 -10.27 -9.79
C GLN A 138 11.59 -10.20 -8.65
N GLU A 139 11.74 -8.99 -8.10
CA GLU A 139 12.48 -8.68 -6.89
C GLU A 139 11.86 -9.35 -5.66
N PRO A 140 12.64 -9.56 -4.58
CA PRO A 140 12.12 -10.15 -3.35
C PRO A 140 10.88 -9.42 -2.85
N GLU A 141 10.90 -8.10 -2.76
CA GLU A 141 9.78 -7.29 -2.27
C GLU A 141 8.51 -7.50 -3.12
N THR A 142 8.66 -7.49 -4.45
CA THR A 142 7.56 -7.73 -5.40
C THR A 142 6.96 -9.12 -5.23
N LYS A 143 7.80 -10.17 -5.11
CA LYS A 143 7.33 -11.54 -4.90
C LYS A 143 6.52 -11.67 -3.61
N LEU A 144 6.97 -11.05 -2.52
CA LEU A 144 6.27 -11.09 -1.24
C LEU A 144 4.91 -10.39 -1.35
N ILE A 145 4.83 -9.23 -2.01
CA ILE A 145 3.56 -8.52 -2.21
C ILE A 145 2.60 -9.34 -3.11
N MET A 146 3.12 -9.99 -4.15
CA MET A 146 2.32 -10.87 -5.00
C MET A 146 1.75 -12.04 -4.21
N GLN A 147 2.59 -12.74 -3.44
CA GLN A 147 2.17 -13.86 -2.61
C GLN A 147 1.15 -13.40 -1.57
N TRP A 148 1.43 -12.32 -0.85
CA TRP A 148 0.51 -11.75 0.14
C TRP A 148 -0.84 -11.37 -0.47
N SER A 149 -0.84 -10.87 -1.71
CA SER A 149 -2.07 -10.54 -2.45
C SER A 149 -2.88 -11.78 -2.87
N GLN A 150 -2.27 -12.96 -2.94
CA GLN A 150 -2.92 -14.23 -3.24
C GLN A 150 -3.37 -14.98 -1.98
N GLU A 151 -2.69 -14.79 -0.86
CA GLU A 151 -3.01 -15.39 0.44
C GLU A 151 -4.29 -14.80 1.07
N HIS A 152 -4.62 -13.57 0.69
CA HIS A 152 -5.75 -12.81 1.23
C HIS A 152 -6.77 -12.47 0.15
N SER A 153 -8.05 -12.45 0.50
CA SER A 153 -9.14 -12.06 -0.40
C SER A 153 -9.37 -10.54 -0.36
N PHE A 154 -8.37 -9.76 -0.77
CA PHE A 154 -8.48 -8.30 -0.79
C PHE A 154 -9.53 -7.83 -1.79
N VAL A 155 -10.51 -7.05 -1.31
CA VAL A 155 -11.58 -6.48 -2.14
C VAL A 155 -11.30 -5.04 -2.55
N LEU A 156 -10.46 -4.32 -1.81
CA LEU A 156 -10.02 -2.97 -2.11
C LEU A 156 -8.55 -2.81 -1.71
N SER A 157 -7.80 -2.07 -2.51
CA SER A 157 -6.39 -1.78 -2.27
C SER A 157 -6.10 -0.33 -2.64
N GLY A 158 -5.11 0.26 -1.97
CA GLY A 158 -4.48 1.51 -2.39
C GLY A 158 -2.99 1.49 -2.07
N ASN A 159 -2.18 2.02 -2.98
CA ASN A 159 -0.74 2.19 -2.77
C ASN A 159 -0.39 3.68 -2.78
N LEU A 160 0.18 4.18 -1.68
CA LEU A 160 0.44 5.60 -1.48
C LEU A 160 1.81 5.99 -2.05
N HIS A 161 1.79 6.99 -2.92
CA HIS A 161 2.95 7.57 -3.57
C HIS A 161 3.09 9.07 -3.25
N ALA A 162 4.24 9.64 -3.60
CA ALA A 162 4.49 11.09 -3.52
C ALA A 162 5.15 11.60 -4.82
N GLY A 163 5.11 12.91 -5.05
CA GLY A 163 5.65 13.56 -6.25
C GLY A 163 4.59 14.20 -7.16
N SER A 164 3.30 13.93 -6.92
CA SER A 164 2.17 14.64 -7.52
C SER A 164 0.96 14.62 -6.57
N LEU A 165 -0.09 15.35 -6.94
CA LEU A 165 -1.34 15.45 -6.20
C LEU A 165 -2.52 15.06 -7.09
N VAL A 166 -2.83 13.77 -7.13
CA VAL A 166 -3.89 13.17 -7.96
C VAL A 166 -4.27 11.81 -7.37
N ALA A 167 -5.47 11.29 -7.63
CA ALA A 167 -5.78 9.87 -7.40
C ALA A 167 -5.73 9.15 -8.76
N SER A 168 -4.69 8.33 -8.98
CA SER A 168 -4.57 7.51 -10.18
C SER A 168 -5.44 6.27 -10.04
N TYR A 169 -5.85 5.69 -11.17
CA TYR A 169 -6.63 4.47 -11.18
C TYR A 169 -6.38 3.66 -12.46
N PRO A 170 -6.64 2.35 -12.46
CA PRO A 170 -6.32 1.49 -13.59
C PRO A 170 -7.02 1.87 -14.90
N PHE A 171 -6.38 1.65 -16.06
CA PHE A 171 -5.03 1.06 -16.20
C PHE A 171 -3.92 2.10 -16.30
N ASP A 172 -2.76 1.80 -15.70
CA ASP A 172 -1.54 2.64 -15.82
C ASP A 172 -0.79 2.42 -17.15
N GLY A 173 -1.13 1.37 -17.89
CA GLY A 173 -0.53 1.01 -19.18
C GLY A 173 -1.55 0.90 -20.30
N SER A 174 -1.06 0.80 -21.54
CA SER A 174 -1.87 0.54 -22.72
C SER A 174 -1.18 -0.44 -23.66
N ALA A 175 -1.94 -1.17 -24.49
CA ALA A 175 -1.41 -2.16 -25.43
C ALA A 175 -0.38 -1.59 -26.43
N ASN A 176 -0.49 -0.29 -26.74
CA ASN A 176 0.44 0.40 -27.62
C ASN A 176 1.55 1.17 -26.85
N MET A 177 1.65 0.98 -25.54
CA MET A 177 2.59 1.68 -24.64
C MET A 177 2.52 3.21 -24.77
N THR A 178 1.32 3.73 -25.05
CA THR A 178 1.05 5.16 -25.17
C THR A 178 0.48 5.74 -23.89
N ALA A 179 0.60 7.06 -23.71
CA ALA A 179 0.00 7.80 -22.60
C ALA A 179 -1.51 8.10 -22.79
N TYR A 180 -2.18 7.42 -23.74
CA TYR A 180 -3.61 7.58 -23.94
C TYR A 180 -4.42 6.83 -22.89
N TYR A 181 -5.62 7.34 -22.65
CA TYR A 181 -6.58 6.76 -21.73
C TYR A 181 -6.86 5.28 -22.04
N SER A 182 -6.67 4.44 -21.03
CA SER A 182 -6.78 2.98 -21.11
C SER A 182 -7.85 2.51 -20.10
N ALA A 183 -9.09 2.45 -20.57
CA ALA A 183 -10.23 2.15 -19.72
C ALA A 183 -10.21 0.69 -19.24
N SER A 184 -10.46 0.49 -17.94
CA SER A 184 -10.76 -0.83 -17.40
C SER A 184 -12.25 -1.19 -17.55
N PRO A 185 -12.62 -2.48 -17.49
CA PRO A 185 -14.03 -2.88 -17.48
C PRO A 185 -14.85 -2.22 -16.36
N ASP A 186 -14.21 -1.92 -15.22
CA ASP A 186 -14.80 -1.29 -14.03
C ASP A 186 -14.47 0.21 -13.90
N ASP A 187 -14.18 0.88 -15.02
CA ASP A 187 -13.73 2.27 -15.05
C ASP A 187 -14.63 3.24 -14.26
N ALA A 188 -15.96 3.08 -14.35
CA ALA A 188 -16.90 3.92 -13.60
C ALA A 188 -16.73 3.77 -12.07
N THR A 189 -16.50 2.54 -11.61
CA THR A 189 -16.23 2.23 -10.20
C THR A 189 -14.91 2.85 -9.76
N PHE A 190 -13.84 2.68 -10.55
CA PHE A 190 -12.54 3.26 -10.23
C PHE A 190 -12.55 4.79 -10.21
N LYS A 191 -13.21 5.44 -11.17
CA LYS A 191 -13.44 6.89 -11.15
C LYS A 191 -14.19 7.33 -9.89
N HIS A 192 -15.20 6.57 -9.47
CA HIS A 192 -15.92 6.87 -8.24
C HIS A 192 -14.98 6.79 -7.03
N LEU A 193 -14.23 5.69 -6.87
CA LEU A 193 -13.28 5.50 -5.76
C LEU A 193 -12.22 6.61 -5.72
N ALA A 194 -11.60 6.93 -6.87
CA ALA A 194 -10.65 8.03 -6.98
C ALA A 194 -11.29 9.38 -6.60
N SER A 195 -12.55 9.61 -6.99
CA SER A 195 -13.30 10.82 -6.62
C SER A 195 -13.63 10.90 -5.13
N VAL A 196 -13.91 9.77 -4.47
CA VAL A 196 -14.18 9.73 -3.02
C VAL A 196 -12.96 10.22 -2.25
N TYR A 197 -11.76 9.74 -2.63
CA TYR A 197 -10.52 10.16 -1.99
C TYR A 197 -10.18 11.63 -2.27
N SER A 198 -10.13 12.02 -3.55
CA SER A 198 -9.72 13.37 -3.97
C SER A 198 -10.67 14.49 -3.53
N ARG A 199 -11.94 14.20 -3.20
CA ARG A 199 -12.87 15.21 -2.67
C ARG A 199 -12.61 15.59 -1.21
N VAL A 200 -12.01 14.68 -0.44
CA VAL A 200 -11.75 14.89 1.01
C VAL A 200 -10.28 15.13 1.30
N SER A 201 -9.39 14.74 0.38
CA SER A 201 -7.96 14.95 0.48
C SER A 201 -7.54 16.09 -0.45
N CYS A 202 -7.29 17.26 0.11
CA CYS A 202 -6.60 18.32 -0.63
C CYS A 202 -5.13 17.97 -0.95
N ASP A 203 -4.56 16.86 -0.41
CA ASP A 203 -3.10 16.68 -0.35
C ASP A 203 -2.51 15.26 -0.62
N PHE A 204 -3.21 14.25 -1.20
CA PHE A 204 -2.59 12.90 -1.36
C PHE A 204 -2.92 12.08 -2.62
N LEU A 205 -2.04 11.10 -2.90
CA LEU A 205 -2.03 10.20 -4.06
C LEU A 205 -2.26 8.73 -3.66
N LEU A 206 -3.32 8.13 -4.22
CA LEU A 206 -3.48 6.67 -4.37
C LEU A 206 -3.07 6.30 -5.80
N ILE A 207 -2.19 5.32 -5.94
CA ILE A 207 -1.99 4.52 -7.17
C ILE A 207 -2.45 3.09 -6.87
#